data_AF-A0A9E6XZL2-F1
#
_entry.id   AF-A0A9E6XZL2-F1
#
_cell.length_a   1.000
_cell.length_b   1.000
_cell.length_c   1.000
_cell.angle_alpha   90.00
_cell.angle_beta   90.00
_cell.angle_gamma   90.00
#
_symmetry.space_group_name_H-M   'P 1'
#
loop_
_entity.id
_entity.type
_entity.pdbx_description
1 polymer ?
#
loop_
_entity_poly.entity_id
_entity_poly.type
_entity_poly.pdbx_seq_one_letter_code
_entity_poly.pdbx_strand_id
1 'polypeptide(L)'
;MSVLHQLAPGLWRWTLRHPEWHPSLTGFGSEVGCFAILAGADCLLVDPLFDGNEPPEGLDAIVADARDVLVLITIPYHVRSAEQAWRRWGGDHGVRIIGHERVGDRLQGDAPFAAITPGDELPHGIQAFAIGSPRRREMPLLIPEARAIAFGDAVVAVEPADGGGLRVWIQRPLTESRLRWSRERLEPTLRPLAGLDFDRVLVTHGEPVLENGRAALTAAFDADPWYHRPR
;
A
#
# COMPACT_ATOMS: atom_id res chain seq x y z
N MET A 1 -4.25 6.04 20.20
CA MET A 1 -4.22 4.67 19.66
C MET A 1 -5.29 4.53 18.59
N SER A 2 -4.89 4.17 17.37
CA SER A 2 -5.81 3.84 16.29
C SER A 2 -6.48 2.49 16.55
N VAL A 3 -7.69 2.32 16.03
CA VAL A 3 -8.47 1.09 16.16
C VAL A 3 -8.27 0.23 14.91
N LEU A 4 -8.12 -1.07 15.12
CA LEU A 4 -8.05 -2.04 14.05
C LEU A 4 -9.46 -2.42 13.56
N HIS A 5 -9.73 -2.26 12.27
CA HIS A 5 -11.02 -2.55 11.65
C HIS A 5 -10.93 -3.78 10.76
N GLN A 6 -11.73 -4.80 11.03
CA GLN A 6 -11.80 -5.98 10.16
C GLN A 6 -12.61 -5.65 8.90
N LEU A 7 -11.99 -5.76 7.73
CA LEU A 7 -12.62 -5.50 6.42
C LEU A 7 -13.19 -6.78 5.80
N ALA A 8 -12.54 -7.91 6.06
CA ALA A 8 -12.96 -9.25 5.66
C ALA A 8 -12.33 -10.28 6.61
N PRO A 9 -12.76 -11.55 6.61
CA PRO A 9 -12.08 -12.61 7.35
C PRO A 9 -10.58 -12.63 6.99
N GLY A 10 -9.70 -12.51 7.99
CA GLY A 10 -8.26 -12.49 7.77
C GLY A 10 -7.68 -11.18 7.21
N LEU A 11 -8.46 -10.09 7.06
CA LEU A 11 -8.00 -8.80 6.55
C LEU A 11 -8.47 -7.65 7.44
N TRP A 12 -7.52 -6.86 7.94
CA TRP A 12 -7.76 -5.70 8.78
C TRP A 12 -7.10 -4.45 8.21
N ARG A 13 -7.67 -3.30 8.55
CA ARG A 13 -7.14 -1.96 8.26
C ARG A 13 -7.11 -1.11 9.51
N TRP A 14 -6.14 -0.23 9.59
CA TRP A 14 -6.18 0.92 10.48
C TRP A 14 -5.68 2.15 9.73
N THR A 15 -6.02 3.33 10.23
CA THR A 15 -5.50 4.59 9.72
C THR A 15 -4.77 5.35 10.81
N LEU A 16 -3.74 6.09 10.41
CA LEU A 16 -3.04 7.05 11.25
C LEU A 16 -2.69 8.29 10.45
N ARG A 17 -2.44 9.39 11.16
CA ARG A 17 -2.00 10.63 10.52
C ARG A 17 -0.67 10.40 9.82
N HIS A 18 -0.55 10.85 8.57
CA HIS A 18 0.69 10.73 7.82
C HIS A 18 1.82 11.48 8.57
N PRO A 19 2.99 10.85 8.80
CA PRO A 19 4.05 11.41 9.65
C PRO A 19 4.68 12.66 9.05
N GLU A 20 4.91 12.67 7.74
CA GLU A 20 5.63 13.74 7.03
C GLU A 20 4.74 14.64 6.14
N TRP A 21 3.48 14.29 5.94
CA TRP A 21 2.57 14.99 5.02
C TRP A 21 1.57 15.82 5.82
N HIS A 22 1.60 17.13 5.57
CA HIS A 22 0.70 18.09 6.20
C HIS A 22 -0.06 18.85 5.11
N PRO A 23 -1.24 18.35 4.68
CA PRO A 23 -1.98 18.98 3.62
C PRO A 23 -2.51 20.34 4.10
N SER A 24 -2.04 21.42 3.47
CA SER A 24 -2.32 22.79 3.90
C SER A 24 -3.67 23.34 3.45
N LEU A 25 -4.43 22.64 2.58
CA LEU A 25 -5.62 23.19 1.91
C LEU A 25 -6.79 22.22 1.75
N THR A 26 -6.56 20.96 1.35
CA THR A 26 -7.67 20.03 1.01
C THR A 26 -7.90 18.92 2.04
N GLY A 27 -7.04 18.78 3.06
CA GLY A 27 -7.12 17.69 4.04
C GLY A 27 -6.80 16.29 3.47
N PHE A 28 -6.83 16.10 2.15
CA PHE A 28 -6.52 14.83 1.50
C PHE A 28 -5.12 14.32 1.85
N GLY A 29 -5.06 13.02 2.14
CA GLY A 29 -3.83 12.32 2.51
C GLY A 29 -3.32 12.65 3.91
N SER A 30 -4.11 13.36 4.73
CA SER A 30 -3.78 13.58 6.14
C SER A 30 -3.73 12.28 6.94
N GLU A 31 -4.51 11.28 6.54
CA GLU A 31 -4.42 9.91 7.05
C GLU A 31 -3.93 8.94 5.98
N VAL A 32 -3.25 7.89 6.45
CA VAL A 32 -2.77 6.77 5.65
C VAL A 32 -3.33 5.46 6.18
N GLY A 33 -3.81 4.63 5.26
CA GLY A 33 -4.21 3.26 5.50
C GLY A 33 -2.99 2.35 5.62
N CYS A 34 -3.12 1.41 6.54
CA CYS A 34 -2.20 0.30 6.76
C CYS A 34 -3.03 -0.99 6.89
N PHE A 35 -2.45 -2.14 6.56
CA PHE A 35 -3.19 -3.39 6.51
C PHE A 35 -2.46 -4.52 7.22
N ALA A 36 -3.23 -5.39 7.87
CA ALA A 36 -2.79 -6.68 8.40
C ALA A 36 -3.58 -7.79 7.70
N ILE A 37 -2.90 -8.86 7.30
CA ILE A 37 -3.49 -9.97 6.54
C ILE A 37 -2.98 -11.27 7.13
N LEU A 38 -3.88 -12.21 7.44
CA LEU A 38 -3.48 -13.59 7.74
C LEU A 38 -3.26 -14.36 6.44
N ALA A 39 -2.08 -14.94 6.28
CA ALA A 39 -1.70 -15.77 5.15
C ALA A 39 -1.15 -17.11 5.66
N GLY A 40 -2.00 -18.15 5.63
CA GLY A 40 -1.69 -19.42 6.26
C GLY A 40 -1.49 -19.26 7.77
N ALA A 41 -0.28 -19.58 8.25
CA ALA A 41 0.11 -19.40 9.65
C ALA A 41 0.87 -18.08 9.88
N ASP A 42 1.11 -17.26 8.85
CA ASP A 42 1.91 -16.04 8.96
C ASP A 42 1.01 -14.78 8.93
N CYS A 43 1.53 -13.66 9.43
CA CYS A 43 0.88 -12.35 9.37
C CYS A 43 1.63 -11.43 8.39
N LEU A 44 0.92 -10.85 7.43
CA LEU A 44 1.46 -9.86 6.51
C LEU A 44 1.05 -8.46 6.97
N LEU A 45 2.01 -7.54 7.01
CA LEU A 45 1.76 -6.11 7.29
C LEU A 45 2.10 -5.29 6.05
N VAL A 46 1.15 -4.54 5.51
CA VAL A 46 1.37 -3.68 4.35
C VAL A 46 1.53 -2.23 4.82
N ASP A 47 2.69 -1.65 4.54
CA ASP A 47 3.07 -0.27 4.88
C ASP A 47 2.68 0.16 6.31
N PRO A 48 3.03 -0.63 7.37
CA PRO A 48 2.52 -0.41 8.72
C PRO A 48 2.99 0.93 9.28
N LEU A 49 2.07 1.67 9.93
CA LEU A 49 2.36 2.86 10.71
C LEU A 49 1.80 2.69 12.12
N PHE A 50 2.57 3.07 13.13
CA PHE A 50 2.23 3.00 14.55
C PHE A 50 2.17 4.40 15.18
N ASP A 51 1.48 4.52 16.30
CA ASP A 51 1.42 5.74 17.10
C ASP A 51 2.62 5.75 18.05
N GLY A 52 3.71 6.39 17.62
CA GLY A 52 5.00 6.24 18.29
C GLY A 52 5.53 4.81 18.12
N ASN A 53 5.60 4.04 19.21
CA ASN A 53 5.97 2.61 19.18
C ASN A 53 4.77 1.68 19.40
N GLU A 54 3.56 2.23 19.49
CA GLU A 54 2.37 1.44 19.80
C GLU A 54 1.58 1.09 18.53
N PRO A 55 1.41 -0.21 18.22
CA PRO A 55 0.54 -0.64 17.15
C PRO A 55 -0.94 -0.34 17.48
N PRO A 56 -1.84 -0.40 16.48
CA PRO A 56 -3.28 -0.30 16.76
C PRO A 56 -3.73 -1.40 17.73
N GLU A 57 -4.73 -1.08 18.54
CA GLU A 57 -5.29 -2.02 19.52
C GLU A 57 -5.76 -3.31 18.81
N GLY A 58 -5.36 -4.46 19.35
CA GLY A 58 -5.68 -5.78 18.83
C GLY A 58 -4.66 -6.37 17.84
N LEU A 59 -3.73 -5.58 17.29
CA LEU A 59 -2.75 -6.12 16.35
C LEU A 59 -1.76 -7.10 17.01
N ASP A 60 -1.38 -6.87 18.28
CA ASP A 60 -0.55 -7.81 19.01
C ASP A 60 -1.20 -9.19 19.16
N ALA A 61 -2.52 -9.24 19.38
CA ALA A 61 -3.23 -10.51 19.48
C ALA A 61 -3.19 -11.30 18.17
N ILE A 62 -3.31 -10.60 17.03
CA ILE A 62 -3.20 -11.22 15.70
C ILE A 62 -1.79 -11.75 15.46
N VAL A 63 -0.76 -10.97 15.84
CA VAL A 63 0.64 -11.39 15.63
C VAL A 63 1.03 -12.52 16.58
N ALA A 64 0.56 -12.52 17.83
CA ALA A 64 0.85 -13.57 18.80
C ALA A 64 0.41 -14.97 18.32
N ASP A 65 -0.68 -15.04 17.54
CA ASP A 65 -1.18 -16.29 16.95
C ASP A 65 -0.49 -16.65 15.62
N ALA A 66 0.34 -15.76 15.05
CA ALA A 66 1.09 -15.99 13.83
C ALA A 66 2.43 -16.69 14.12
N ARG A 67 2.91 -17.45 13.15
CA ARG A 67 4.25 -18.03 13.17
C ARG A 67 5.29 -16.95 12.88
N ASP A 68 5.22 -16.34 11.70
CA ASP A 68 6.15 -15.30 11.24
C ASP A 68 5.41 -14.04 10.77
N VAL A 69 6.12 -12.91 10.71
CA VAL A 69 5.60 -11.63 10.22
C VAL A 69 6.35 -11.17 8.98
N LEU A 70 5.62 -10.91 7.89
CA LEU A 70 6.16 -10.34 6.66
C LEU A 70 5.71 -8.88 6.52
N VAL A 71 6.64 -7.94 6.60
CA VAL A 71 6.36 -6.52 6.40
C VAL A 71 6.61 -6.16 4.94
N LEU A 72 5.54 -5.88 4.21
CA LEU A 72 5.52 -5.58 2.79
C LEU A 72 5.49 -4.07 2.57
N ILE A 73 6.51 -3.54 1.88
CA ILE A 73 6.65 -2.12 1.59
C ILE A 73 6.36 -1.84 0.12
N THR A 74 5.25 -1.15 -0.17
CA THR A 74 4.80 -0.89 -1.54
C THR A 74 5.65 0.17 -2.25
N ILE A 75 6.22 1.13 -1.51
CA ILE A 75 7.05 2.21 -2.04
C ILE A 75 8.11 2.61 -0.99
N PRO A 76 9.37 2.93 -1.39
CA PRO A 76 10.48 3.02 -0.42
C PRO A 76 10.28 3.92 0.79
N TYR A 77 9.56 5.03 0.66
CA TYR A 77 9.34 5.94 1.78
C TYR A 77 8.19 5.51 2.70
N HIS A 78 7.52 4.39 2.43
CA HIS A 78 6.53 3.77 3.32
C HIS A 78 7.15 2.83 4.36
N VAL A 79 8.49 2.84 4.55
CA VAL A 79 9.12 2.04 5.62
C VAL A 79 8.51 2.29 6.99
N ARG A 80 8.02 3.51 7.27
CA ARG A 80 7.15 3.84 8.41
C ARG A 80 7.57 3.07 9.69
N SER A 81 6.71 2.21 10.21
CA SER A 81 6.90 1.44 11.43
C SER A 81 7.42 0.02 11.19
N ALA A 82 7.99 -0.27 10.02
CA ALA A 82 8.52 -1.60 9.70
C ALA A 82 9.60 -2.07 10.68
N GLU A 83 10.53 -1.18 11.06
CA GLU A 83 11.53 -1.53 12.08
C GLU A 83 10.94 -1.63 13.48
N GLN A 84 9.89 -0.89 13.78
CA GLN A 84 9.20 -1.00 15.06
C GLN A 84 8.48 -2.34 15.17
N ALA A 85 7.87 -2.82 14.08
CA ALA A 85 7.32 -4.17 14.00
C ALA A 85 8.39 -5.24 14.26
N TRP A 86 9.57 -5.11 13.64
CA TRP A 86 10.69 -6.01 13.91
C TRP A 86 11.17 -5.93 15.37
N ARG A 87 11.36 -4.74 15.94
CA ARG A 87 11.77 -4.58 17.35
C ARG A 87 10.73 -5.15 18.32
N ARG A 88 9.44 -5.03 17.99
CA ARG A 88 8.35 -5.45 18.86
C ARG A 88 8.16 -6.97 18.85
N TRP A 89 8.20 -7.61 17.69
CA TRP A 89 7.84 -9.02 17.54
C TRP A 89 9.02 -9.94 17.17
N GLY A 90 10.18 -9.38 16.81
CA GLY A 90 11.35 -10.14 16.35
C GLY A 90 12.02 -11.03 17.41
N GLY A 91 11.64 -10.90 18.68
CA GLY A 91 12.09 -11.80 19.74
C GLY A 91 11.34 -13.14 19.75
N ASP A 92 10.07 -13.12 19.32
CA ASP A 92 9.15 -14.26 19.40
C ASP A 92 8.80 -14.83 18.01
N HIS A 93 8.92 -14.02 16.96
CA HIS A 93 8.55 -14.35 15.58
C HIS A 93 9.69 -14.02 14.61
N GLY A 94 9.77 -14.74 13.49
CA GLY A 94 10.59 -14.32 12.35
C GLY A 94 9.94 -13.10 11.68
N VAL A 95 10.51 -11.91 11.87
CA VAL A 95 10.04 -10.69 11.19
C VAL A 95 10.98 -10.31 10.05
N ARG A 96 10.45 -10.21 8.83
CA ARG A 96 11.19 -9.82 7.63
C ARG A 96 10.53 -8.65 6.92
N ILE A 97 11.31 -7.63 6.60
CA ILE A 97 10.91 -6.50 5.77
C ILE A 97 11.23 -6.82 4.30
N ILE A 98 10.28 -6.60 3.41
CA ILE A 98 10.39 -6.90 1.99
C ILE A 98 9.90 -5.71 1.17
N GLY A 99 10.66 -5.31 0.15
CA GLY A 99 10.26 -4.23 -0.75
C GLY A 99 11.35 -3.89 -1.76
N HIS A 100 11.19 -2.78 -2.47
CA HIS A 100 12.16 -2.33 -3.47
C HIS A 100 13.55 -2.15 -2.84
N GLU A 101 14.66 -2.35 -3.57
CA GLU A 101 16.04 -2.15 -3.06
C GLU A 101 16.28 -0.83 -2.32
N ARG A 102 15.48 0.21 -2.60
CA ARG A 102 15.58 1.56 -2.02
C ARG A 102 14.90 1.68 -0.65
N VAL A 103 14.23 0.62 -0.21
CA VAL A 103 13.76 0.46 1.17
C VAL A 103 14.97 0.40 2.11
N GLY A 104 16.04 -0.30 1.73
CA GLY A 104 17.27 -0.37 2.53
C GLY A 104 17.88 1.00 2.83
N ASP A 105 17.84 1.94 1.87
CA ASP A 105 18.29 3.32 2.03
C ASP A 105 17.49 4.11 3.10
N ARG A 106 16.34 3.58 3.54
CA ARG A 106 15.40 4.23 4.47
C ARG A 106 15.31 3.53 5.83
N LEU A 107 15.86 2.32 5.96
CA LEU A 107 16.00 1.62 7.23
C LEU A 107 17.19 2.20 7.99
N GLN A 108 17.10 2.24 9.33
CA GLN A 108 18.08 2.85 10.21
C GLN A 108 18.80 1.83 11.12
N GLY A 109 18.26 0.63 11.27
CA GLY A 109 18.81 -0.45 12.08
C GLY A 109 18.97 -1.75 11.31
N ASP A 110 19.28 -2.81 12.05
CA ASP A 110 19.66 -4.12 11.51
C ASP A 110 18.45 -5.02 11.22
N ALA A 111 17.27 -4.44 10.98
CA ALA A 111 16.07 -5.21 10.71
C ALA A 111 16.28 -6.10 9.47
N PRO A 112 15.94 -7.40 9.51
CA PRO A 112 16.08 -8.28 8.37
C PRO A 112 15.32 -7.75 7.16
N PHE A 113 16.05 -7.36 6.12
CA PHE A 113 15.50 -6.79 4.90
C PHE A 113 15.87 -7.63 3.68
N ALA A 114 14.87 -7.92 2.84
CA ALA A 114 15.05 -8.54 1.54
C ALA A 114 14.57 -7.58 0.44
N ALA A 115 15.49 -7.13 -0.40
CA ALA A 115 15.15 -6.41 -1.62
C ALA A 115 14.50 -7.38 -2.62
N ILE A 116 13.44 -6.93 -3.29
CA ILE A 116 12.73 -7.70 -4.31
C ILE A 116 12.67 -6.96 -5.65
N THR A 117 12.59 -7.73 -6.71
CA THR A 117 12.33 -7.29 -8.07
C THR A 117 10.96 -7.83 -8.51
N PRO A 118 10.15 -7.05 -9.25
CA PRO A 118 8.94 -7.53 -9.89
C PRO A 118 9.21 -8.76 -10.76
N GLY A 119 8.41 -9.80 -10.53
CA GLY A 119 8.61 -11.13 -11.12
C GLY A 119 9.26 -12.15 -10.18
N ASP A 120 9.82 -11.73 -9.05
CA ASP A 120 10.33 -12.65 -8.03
C ASP A 120 9.19 -13.48 -7.40
N GLU A 121 9.48 -14.74 -7.06
CA GLU A 121 8.59 -15.58 -6.26
C GLU A 121 8.71 -15.19 -4.78
N LEU A 122 7.61 -14.72 -4.21
CA LEU A 122 7.55 -14.31 -2.80
C LEU A 122 6.72 -15.31 -1.98
N PRO A 123 6.91 -15.36 -0.64
CA PRO A 123 6.07 -16.18 0.22
C PRO A 123 4.58 -15.94 -0.03
N HIS A 124 3.75 -16.97 0.18
CA HIS A 124 2.30 -16.88 0.00
C HIS A 124 1.86 -16.53 -1.44
N GLY A 125 2.73 -16.75 -2.42
CA GLY A 125 2.43 -16.45 -3.83
C GLY A 125 2.25 -14.95 -4.10
N ILE A 126 2.75 -14.09 -3.21
CA ILE A 126 2.70 -12.63 -3.39
C ILE A 126 3.48 -12.27 -4.65
N GLN A 127 2.98 -11.31 -5.42
CA GLN A 127 3.65 -10.83 -6.63
C GLN A 127 3.79 -9.32 -6.62
N ALA A 128 5.01 -8.83 -6.87
CA ALA A 128 5.29 -7.42 -7.06
C ALA A 128 5.28 -7.05 -8.55
N PHE A 129 4.76 -5.87 -8.89
CA PHE A 129 4.65 -5.39 -10.27
C PHE A 129 5.45 -4.12 -10.51
N ALA A 130 6.07 -4.00 -11.69
CA ALA A 130 6.74 -2.78 -12.12
C ALA A 130 5.72 -1.84 -12.77
N ILE A 131 5.77 -0.55 -12.40
CA ILE A 131 4.92 0.49 -12.99
C ILE A 131 5.73 1.71 -13.44
N GLY A 132 5.23 2.42 -14.45
CA GLY A 132 5.80 3.63 -15.03
C GLY A 132 6.92 3.41 -16.04
N SER A 133 7.14 4.43 -16.88
CA SER A 133 8.23 4.51 -17.87
C SER A 133 8.80 5.94 -17.89
N PRO A 134 9.93 6.23 -17.18
CA PRO A 134 10.82 5.27 -16.51
C PRO A 134 10.16 4.59 -15.32
N ARG A 135 10.67 3.39 -15.01
CA ARG A 135 10.16 2.55 -13.93
C ARG A 135 10.19 3.32 -12.60
N ARG A 136 9.05 3.38 -11.94
CA ARG A 136 8.89 3.93 -10.60
C ARG A 136 9.40 2.91 -9.57
N ARG A 137 9.71 3.41 -8.38
CA ARG A 137 10.14 2.59 -7.24
C ARG A 137 8.97 1.94 -6.50
N GLU A 138 7.77 2.46 -6.71
CA GLU A 138 6.54 1.83 -6.23
C GLU A 138 6.32 0.51 -6.95
N MET A 139 5.91 -0.49 -6.19
CA MET A 139 5.58 -1.82 -6.67
C MET A 139 4.22 -2.22 -6.09
N PRO A 140 3.15 -2.20 -6.89
CA PRO A 140 1.88 -2.79 -6.49
C PRO A 140 2.08 -4.26 -6.14
N LEU A 141 1.40 -4.74 -5.10
CA LEU A 141 1.54 -6.09 -4.57
C LEU A 141 0.24 -6.85 -4.70
N LEU A 142 0.20 -7.92 -5.50
CA LEU A 142 -0.91 -8.88 -5.49
C LEU A 142 -0.72 -9.82 -4.30
N ILE A 143 -1.77 -9.95 -3.49
CA ILE A 143 -1.81 -10.76 -2.27
C ILE A 143 -2.97 -11.76 -2.43
N PRO A 144 -2.68 -13.00 -2.88
CA PRO A 144 -3.70 -13.99 -3.22
C PRO A 144 -4.65 -14.34 -2.07
N GLU A 145 -4.15 -14.50 -0.85
CA GLU A 145 -4.93 -14.89 0.33
C GLU A 145 -6.01 -13.87 0.66
N ALA A 146 -5.72 -12.57 0.48
CA ALA A 146 -6.69 -11.50 0.66
C ALA A 146 -7.55 -11.23 -0.59
N ARG A 147 -7.28 -11.93 -1.71
CA ARG A 147 -7.77 -11.60 -3.06
C ARG A 147 -7.63 -10.12 -3.34
N ALA A 148 -6.46 -9.55 -3.06
CA ALA A 148 -6.25 -8.12 -3.02
C ALA A 148 -5.02 -7.68 -3.82
N ILE A 149 -5.07 -6.46 -4.35
CA ILE A 149 -3.88 -5.76 -4.83
C ILE A 149 -3.66 -4.48 -4.01
N ALA A 150 -2.46 -4.28 -3.50
CA ALA A 150 -2.08 -3.13 -2.69
C ALA A 150 -1.30 -2.08 -3.49
N PHE A 151 -1.64 -0.81 -3.31
CA PHE A 151 -0.97 0.35 -3.90
C PHE A 151 -0.47 1.30 -2.80
N GLY A 152 0.72 1.84 -3.02
CA GLY A 152 1.25 2.94 -2.21
C GLY A 152 0.56 4.23 -2.59
N ASP A 153 1.07 4.89 -3.64
CA ASP A 153 0.66 6.23 -4.05
C ASP A 153 0.24 6.31 -5.53
N ALA A 154 0.40 5.27 -6.34
CA ALA A 154 0.05 5.30 -7.76
C ALA A 154 -1.47 5.40 -7.97
N VAL A 155 -2.21 4.71 -7.11
CA VAL A 155 -3.67 4.67 -7.11
C VAL A 155 -4.16 5.03 -5.72
N VAL A 156 -5.11 5.96 -5.66
CA VAL A 156 -5.74 6.41 -4.42
C VAL A 156 -7.25 6.37 -4.58
N ALA A 157 -7.97 6.27 -3.46
CA ALA A 157 -9.41 6.51 -3.44
C ALA A 157 -9.65 7.99 -3.13
N VAL A 158 -10.50 8.63 -3.92
CA VAL A 158 -10.90 10.02 -3.73
C VAL A 158 -12.29 10.11 -3.13
N GLU A 159 -12.50 11.13 -2.30
CA GLU A 159 -13.78 11.39 -1.66
C GLU A 159 -14.89 11.64 -2.70
N PRO A 160 -16.16 11.35 -2.38
CA PRO A 160 -17.28 11.61 -3.30
C PRO A 160 -17.36 13.07 -3.78
N ALA A 161 -16.99 14.02 -2.93
CA ALA A 161 -16.97 15.44 -3.25
C ALA A 161 -15.96 15.79 -4.38
N ASP A 162 -14.92 14.98 -4.55
CA ASP A 162 -13.86 15.15 -5.56
C ASP A 162 -14.03 14.19 -6.76
N GLY A 163 -15.25 13.66 -6.95
CA GLY A 163 -15.62 12.78 -8.05
C GLY A 163 -15.58 11.29 -7.73
N GLY A 164 -15.21 10.90 -6.50
CA GLY A 164 -15.33 9.56 -5.95
C GLY A 164 -14.49 8.45 -6.61
N GLY A 165 -14.27 7.37 -5.87
CA GLY A 165 -13.70 6.14 -6.38
C GLY A 165 -12.18 6.17 -6.58
N LEU A 166 -11.64 5.17 -7.27
CA LEU A 166 -10.20 5.08 -7.51
C LEU A 166 -9.75 6.05 -8.60
N ARG A 167 -8.56 6.62 -8.44
CA ARG A 167 -7.88 7.49 -9.42
C ARG A 167 -6.38 7.22 -9.45
N VAL A 168 -5.79 7.39 -10.64
CA VAL A 168 -4.33 7.52 -10.77
C VAL A 168 -3.92 8.85 -10.17
N TRP A 169 -3.05 8.82 -9.15
CA TRP A 169 -2.66 10.04 -8.45
C TRP A 169 -1.47 10.72 -9.10
N ILE A 170 -1.60 12.01 -9.38
CA ILE A 170 -0.51 12.90 -9.74
C ILE A 170 -0.31 13.91 -8.61
N GLN A 171 0.86 13.91 -7.99
CA GLN A 171 1.15 14.79 -6.85
C GLN A 171 1.52 16.23 -7.23
N ARG A 172 1.44 16.59 -8.53
CA ARG A 172 1.78 17.91 -9.07
C ARG A 172 0.63 18.47 -9.94
N PRO A 173 0.54 19.80 -10.13
CA PRO A 173 -0.52 20.40 -10.93
C PRO A 173 -0.69 19.75 -12.30
N LEU A 174 -1.94 19.39 -12.63
CA LEU A 174 -2.26 18.74 -13.89
C LEU A 174 -2.11 19.72 -15.06
N THR A 175 -1.06 19.51 -15.85
CA THR A 175 -0.78 20.19 -17.12
C THR A 175 -1.02 19.22 -18.28
N GLU A 176 -1.22 19.74 -19.49
CA GLU A 176 -1.35 18.89 -20.70
C GLU A 176 -0.18 17.92 -20.87
N SER A 177 1.04 18.38 -20.58
CA SER A 177 2.24 17.53 -20.62
C SER A 177 2.21 16.38 -19.61
N ARG A 178 1.64 16.59 -18.41
CA ARG A 178 1.51 15.53 -17.39
C ARG A 178 0.37 14.58 -17.71
N LEU A 179 -0.73 15.10 -18.25
CA LEU A 179 -1.82 14.27 -18.75
C LEU A 179 -1.32 13.34 -19.86
N ARG A 180 -0.58 13.89 -20.84
CA ARG A 180 0.08 13.13 -21.90
C ARG A 180 1.03 12.08 -21.32
N TRP A 181 1.90 12.47 -20.40
CA TRP A 181 2.84 11.54 -19.77
C TRP A 181 2.11 10.40 -19.05
N SER A 182 1.03 10.68 -18.32
CA SER A 182 0.25 9.63 -17.64
C SER A 182 -0.28 8.60 -18.64
N ARG A 183 -0.95 9.08 -19.69
CA ARG A 183 -1.56 8.24 -20.74
C ARG A 183 -0.53 7.43 -21.54
N GLU A 184 0.63 8.00 -21.82
CA GLU A 184 1.66 7.36 -22.66
C GLU A 184 2.66 6.51 -21.86
N ARG A 185 2.88 6.80 -20.57
CA ARG A 185 4.01 6.22 -19.80
C ARG A 185 3.63 5.54 -18.50
N LEU A 186 2.49 5.87 -17.89
CA LEU A 186 2.08 5.29 -16.60
C LEU A 186 0.91 4.34 -16.77
N GLU A 187 -0.22 4.82 -17.29
CA GLU A 187 -1.43 4.03 -17.47
C GLU A 187 -1.21 2.72 -18.25
N PRO A 188 -0.40 2.65 -19.34
CA PRO A 188 -0.15 1.40 -20.05
C PRO A 188 0.53 0.33 -19.18
N THR A 189 1.26 0.74 -18.14
CA THR A 189 1.89 -0.18 -17.19
C THR A 189 0.97 -0.60 -16.04
N LEU A 190 -0.07 0.20 -15.76
CA LEU A 190 -1.07 -0.08 -14.73
C LEU A 190 -2.22 -0.94 -15.26
N ARG A 191 -2.65 -0.73 -16.50
CA ARG A 191 -3.77 -1.43 -17.12
C ARG A 191 -3.68 -2.96 -17.05
N PRO A 192 -2.52 -3.61 -17.28
CA PRO A 192 -2.41 -5.06 -17.15
C PRO A 192 -2.77 -5.57 -15.75
N LEU A 193 -2.58 -4.75 -14.71
CA LEU A 193 -2.88 -5.14 -13.33
C LEU A 193 -4.36 -5.42 -13.12
N ALA A 194 -5.28 -4.73 -13.83
CA ALA A 194 -6.72 -4.99 -13.72
C ALA A 194 -7.15 -6.38 -14.25
N GLY A 195 -6.27 -7.08 -14.98
CA GLY A 195 -6.50 -8.45 -15.44
C GLY A 195 -6.09 -9.56 -14.46
N LEU A 196 -5.50 -9.21 -13.31
CA LEU A 196 -5.06 -10.18 -12.29
C LEU A 196 -6.26 -10.72 -11.47
N ASP A 197 -6.10 -11.87 -10.80
CA ASP A 197 -7.15 -12.40 -9.94
C ASP A 197 -7.15 -11.77 -8.53
N PHE A 198 -7.83 -10.64 -8.40
CA PHE A 198 -8.18 -10.03 -7.13
C PHE A 198 -9.62 -9.48 -7.20
N ASP A 199 -10.18 -9.20 -6.03
CA ASP A 199 -11.46 -8.52 -5.87
C ASP A 199 -11.35 -7.22 -5.06
N ARG A 200 -10.25 -7.07 -4.29
CA ARG A 200 -10.01 -5.93 -3.40
C ARG A 200 -8.86 -5.06 -3.88
N VAL A 201 -8.97 -3.75 -3.67
CA VAL A 201 -7.89 -2.79 -3.90
C VAL A 201 -7.58 -2.09 -2.59
N LEU A 202 -6.40 -2.35 -2.05
CA LEU A 202 -5.92 -1.75 -0.82
C LEU A 202 -5.10 -0.50 -1.20
N VAL A 203 -5.55 0.66 -0.75
CA VAL A 203 -4.88 1.94 -1.04
C VAL A 203 -4.40 2.58 0.24
N THR A 204 -3.26 3.26 0.16
CA THR A 204 -2.75 4.06 1.27
C THR A 204 -3.65 5.26 1.55
N HIS A 205 -4.16 5.93 0.51
CA HIS A 205 -4.97 7.13 0.67
C HIS A 205 -6.41 6.89 0.24
N GLY A 206 -7.33 7.24 1.13
CA GLY A 206 -8.77 7.01 0.99
C GLY A 206 -9.21 5.60 1.41
N GLU A 207 -10.47 5.29 1.11
CA GLU A 207 -11.08 4.00 1.45
C GLU A 207 -10.71 2.89 0.45
N PRO A 208 -10.38 1.67 0.93
CA PRO A 208 -10.14 0.54 0.05
C PRO A 208 -11.42 0.10 -0.67
N VAL A 209 -11.26 -0.47 -1.87
CA VAL A 209 -12.36 -1.12 -2.58
C VAL A 209 -12.40 -2.59 -2.14
N LEU A 210 -13.53 -3.04 -1.58
CA LEU A 210 -13.66 -4.39 -1.00
C LEU A 210 -14.32 -5.42 -1.92
N GLU A 211 -14.95 -4.96 -3.01
CA GLU A 211 -15.62 -5.78 -4.00
C GLU A 211 -15.50 -5.13 -5.39
N ASN A 212 -15.48 -5.94 -6.46
CA ASN A 212 -15.38 -5.47 -7.84
C ASN A 212 -14.14 -4.60 -8.12
N GLY A 213 -13.04 -4.86 -7.40
CA GLY A 213 -11.81 -4.07 -7.47
C GLY A 213 -11.21 -3.96 -8.88
N ARG A 214 -11.33 -5.02 -9.69
CA ARG A 214 -10.90 -5.01 -11.10
C ARG A 214 -11.62 -3.93 -11.90
N ALA A 215 -12.95 -3.88 -11.78
CA ALA A 215 -13.76 -2.88 -12.48
C ALA A 215 -13.45 -1.47 -11.97
N ALA A 216 -13.25 -1.30 -10.66
CA ALA A 216 -12.85 -0.04 -10.06
C ALA A 216 -11.48 0.46 -10.57
N LEU A 217 -10.49 -0.43 -10.74
CA LEU A 217 -9.20 -0.09 -11.34
C LEU A 217 -9.32 0.26 -12.82
N THR A 218 -10.10 -0.50 -13.60
CA THR A 218 -10.35 -0.15 -15.00
C THR A 218 -10.95 1.26 -15.11
N ALA A 219 -11.96 1.58 -14.29
CA ALA A 219 -12.55 2.91 -14.25
C ALA A 219 -11.54 4.00 -13.84
N ALA A 220 -10.64 3.70 -12.89
CA ALA A 220 -9.58 4.63 -12.49
C ALA A 220 -8.59 4.93 -13.62
N PHE A 221 -8.31 3.95 -14.49
CA PHE A 221 -7.40 4.10 -15.63
C PHE A 221 -8.06 4.76 -16.85
N ASP A 222 -9.39 4.71 -16.94
CA ASP A 222 -10.17 5.39 -17.99
C ASP A 222 -10.52 6.84 -17.61
N ALA A 223 -10.46 7.18 -16.33
CA ALA A 223 -10.60 8.54 -15.83
C ALA A 223 -9.31 9.36 -16.01
N ASP A 224 -9.45 10.69 -16.07
CA ASP A 224 -8.29 11.57 -16.02
C ASP A 224 -7.55 11.41 -14.67
N PRO A 225 -6.21 11.48 -14.66
CA PRO A 225 -5.43 11.44 -13.44
C PRO A 225 -5.82 12.58 -12.50
N TRP A 226 -5.80 12.29 -11.22
CA TRP A 226 -6.29 13.19 -10.19
C TRP A 226 -5.15 13.95 -9.51
N TYR A 227 -5.33 15.25 -9.33
CA TYR A 227 -4.44 16.11 -8.54
C TYR A 227 -5.20 16.63 -7.32
N HIS A 228 -4.66 16.38 -6.14
CA HIS A 228 -5.31 16.61 -4.84
C HIS A 228 -5.63 18.07 -4.48
N ARG A 229 -5.26 19.03 -5.35
CA ARG A 229 -5.66 20.42 -5.20
C ARG A 229 -6.47 20.80 -6.43
N PRO A 230 -7.75 21.15 -6.29
CA PRO A 230 -8.49 21.72 -7.39
C PRO A 230 -7.79 23.02 -7.87
N ARG A 231 -7.95 23.32 -9.16
CA ARG A 231 -7.50 24.59 -9.75
C ARG A 231 -8.21 25.78 -9.13
#